data_AF-A0A9X0YAN5-F1
#
_entry.id   AF-A0A9X0YAN5-F1
#
_cell.length_a   1.000
_cell.length_b   1.000
_cell.length_c   1.000
_cell.angle_alpha   90.00
_cell.angle_beta   90.00
_cell.angle_gamma   90.00
#
_symmetry.space_group_name_H-M   'P 1'
#
loop_
_entity.id
_entity.type
_entity.pdbx_description
1 polymer ?
#
loop_
_entity_poly.entity_id
_entity_poly.type
_entity_poly.pdbx_seq_one_letter_code
_entity_poly.pdbx_strand_id
1 'polypeptide(L)'
;MGIMHSYNPAPYTCELQGCTPGRLLKNSAKPANNKQCYFVDNHQKIIAEIQYAKHVKPKEQWIIYRRFFINTPDTVIELNFGSALEESVDANLDSVAVNTLESGHTTAHYSLLNTGEYSESFYKYDGKKIASITEKIWRDTFTTRDYEITHVNGTPTIYEVLPDNSKILIYPEE
;
A
#
# COMPACT_ATOMS: atom_id res chain seq x y z
N MET A 1 4.99 16.26 -2.25
CA MET A 1 4.51 14.87 -2.33
C MET A 1 4.89 14.13 -1.06
N GLY A 2 3.94 13.42 -0.44
CA GLY A 2 4.25 12.47 0.63
C GLY A 2 5.01 11.28 0.06
N ILE A 3 5.94 10.70 0.82
CA ILE A 3 6.61 9.45 0.44
C ILE A 3 5.66 8.32 0.86
N MET A 4 5.10 7.60 -0.12
CA MET A 4 4.26 6.44 0.15
C MET A 4 5.08 5.26 0.68
N HIS A 5 4.40 4.32 1.36
CA HIS A 5 5.03 3.12 1.90
C HIS A 5 5.78 2.36 0.82
N SER A 6 7.05 2.04 1.08
CA SER A 6 7.87 1.30 0.12
C SER A 6 7.43 -0.16 -0.03
N TYR A 7 6.75 -0.70 0.98
CA TYR A 7 6.15 -2.03 0.96
C TYR A 7 4.62 -1.93 1.01
N ASN A 8 3.97 -2.54 0.03
CA ASN A 8 2.53 -2.75 0.01
C ASN A 8 2.25 -4.15 -0.58
N PRO A 9 1.50 -5.03 0.12
CA PRO A 9 1.04 -6.28 -0.44
C PRO A 9 0.13 -6.12 -1.67
N ALA A 10 -0.57 -4.98 -1.77
CA ALA A 10 -1.33 -4.59 -2.95
C ALA A 10 -0.39 -4.00 -4.01
N PRO A 11 -0.25 -4.61 -5.19
CA PRO A 11 0.58 -4.08 -6.26
C PRO A 11 0.05 -2.74 -6.78
N TYR A 12 0.97 -1.89 -7.22
CA TYR A 12 0.70 -0.60 -7.88
C TYR A 12 -0.08 0.45 -7.06
N THR A 13 -0.29 0.27 -5.76
CA THR A 13 -1.03 1.25 -4.94
C THR A 13 -0.49 2.68 -5.03
N CYS A 14 0.83 2.84 -5.22
CA CYS A 14 1.44 4.16 -5.37
C CYS A 14 1.22 4.70 -6.79
N GLU A 15 1.52 3.88 -7.78
CA GLU A 15 1.49 4.22 -9.19
C GLU A 15 0.06 4.53 -9.67
N LEU A 16 -0.96 3.85 -9.14
CA LEU A 16 -2.37 4.17 -9.39
C LEU A 16 -2.79 5.56 -8.88
N GLN A 17 -2.02 6.14 -7.95
CA GLN A 17 -2.18 7.50 -7.43
C GLN A 17 -1.18 8.48 -8.06
N GLY A 18 -0.52 8.11 -9.16
CA GLY A 18 0.53 8.92 -9.82
C GLY A 18 1.85 8.99 -9.04
N CYS A 19 1.94 8.32 -7.89
CA CYS A 19 3.09 8.42 -7.00
C CYS A 19 4.12 7.32 -7.27
N THR A 20 5.40 7.63 -7.02
CA THR A 20 6.47 6.62 -6.99
C THR A 20 6.61 6.08 -5.56
N PRO A 21 6.69 4.75 -5.36
CA PRO A 21 6.91 4.17 -4.04
C PRO A 21 8.24 4.63 -3.43
N GLY A 22 8.26 4.74 -2.10
CA GLY A 22 9.50 5.01 -1.35
C GLY A 22 10.55 3.92 -1.53
N ARG A 23 11.78 4.17 -1.07
CA ARG A 23 12.85 3.15 -1.06
C ARG A 23 12.71 2.24 0.14
N LEU A 24 12.70 0.92 -0.11
CA LEU A 24 12.78 -0.09 0.95
C LEU A 24 14.18 -0.09 1.57
N LEU A 25 14.30 0.40 2.80
CA LEU A 25 15.55 0.37 3.54
C LEU A 25 15.76 -1.03 4.13
N LYS A 26 16.78 -1.75 3.64
CA LYS A 26 17.08 -3.13 4.06
C LYS A 26 17.73 -3.25 5.46
N ASN A 27 18.28 -2.16 6.00
CA ASN A 27 19.01 -2.18 7.27
C ASN A 27 18.22 -1.45 8.35
N SER A 28 18.35 -1.93 9.60
CA SER A 28 17.90 -1.21 10.80
C SER A 28 18.54 0.18 10.80
N ALA A 29 17.72 1.20 10.75
CA ALA A 29 18.18 2.55 10.56
C ALA A 29 17.54 3.46 11.61
N LYS A 30 18.34 4.33 12.24
CA LYS A 30 17.89 5.16 13.38
C LYS A 30 16.64 5.99 13.03
N PRO A 31 15.73 6.26 13.98
CA PRO A 31 14.58 7.15 13.77
C PRO A 31 14.97 8.45 13.06
N ALA A 32 14.19 8.85 12.06
CA ALA A 32 14.34 10.12 11.34
C ALA A 32 13.01 10.50 10.69
N ASN A 33 12.83 11.77 10.31
CA ASN A 33 11.62 12.23 9.64
C ASN A 33 11.37 11.43 8.35
N ASN A 34 10.12 10.98 8.15
CA ASN A 34 9.65 10.19 7.02
C ASN A 34 10.42 8.88 6.81
N LYS A 35 10.90 8.27 7.88
CA LYS A 35 11.67 7.03 7.81
C LYS A 35 10.81 5.83 8.15
N GLN A 36 10.95 4.77 7.37
CA GLN A 36 10.24 3.50 7.56
C GLN A 36 11.22 2.44 8.05
N CYS A 37 10.82 1.72 9.09
CA CYS A 37 11.55 0.61 9.68
C CYS A 37 10.69 -0.65 9.56
N TYR A 38 11.26 -1.71 8.99
CA TYR A 38 10.57 -2.96 8.74
C TYR A 38 11.05 -4.04 9.70
N PHE A 39 10.11 -4.86 10.15
CA PHE A 39 10.37 -6.02 10.99
C PHE A 39 9.97 -7.27 10.23
N VAL A 40 10.83 -8.29 10.29
CA VAL A 40 10.65 -9.55 9.56
C VAL A 40 10.59 -10.74 10.50
N ASP A 41 9.89 -11.79 10.10
CA ASP A 41 9.90 -13.09 10.79
C ASP A 41 11.15 -13.92 10.42
N ASN A 42 11.21 -15.15 10.95
CA ASN A 42 12.30 -16.09 10.67
C ASN A 42 12.37 -16.54 9.20
N HIS A 43 11.32 -16.32 8.42
CA HIS A 43 11.24 -16.61 6.99
C HIS A 43 11.47 -15.37 6.12
N GLN A 44 11.94 -14.26 6.71
CA GLN A 44 12.16 -12.97 6.05
C GLN A 44 10.88 -12.31 5.49
N LYS A 45 9.70 -12.71 5.97
CA LYS A 45 8.44 -12.02 5.63
C LYS A 45 8.27 -10.80 6.52
N ILE A 46 7.85 -9.68 5.93
CA ILE A 46 7.55 -8.46 6.70
C ILE A 46 6.30 -8.72 7.54
N ILE A 47 6.42 -8.49 8.85
CA ILE A 47 5.35 -8.67 9.84
C ILE A 47 4.93 -7.36 10.51
N ALA A 48 5.77 -6.33 10.47
CA ALA A 48 5.43 -4.99 10.93
C ALA A 48 6.23 -3.90 10.22
N GLU A 49 5.66 -2.70 10.21
CA GLU A 49 6.30 -1.47 9.78
C GLU A 49 6.06 -0.37 10.84
N ILE A 50 7.10 0.38 11.15
CA ILE A 50 7.00 1.65 11.89
C ILE A 50 7.44 2.78 10.97
N GLN A 51 6.56 3.77 10.76
CA GLN A 51 6.89 5.00 10.07
C GLN A 51 7.07 6.14 11.08
N TYR A 52 8.27 6.72 11.11
CA TYR A 52 8.61 7.88 11.92
C TYR A 52 8.21 9.16 11.19
N ALA A 53 7.15 9.81 11.65
CA ALA A 53 6.57 10.97 10.98
C ALA A 53 7.27 12.27 11.41
N LYS A 54 7.33 12.52 12.72
CA LYS A 54 7.83 13.78 13.27
C LYS A 54 8.36 13.62 14.70
N HIS A 55 9.48 14.26 15.01
CA HIS A 55 9.99 14.35 16.37
C HIS A 55 9.34 15.48 17.16
N VAL A 56 8.83 15.18 18.36
CA VAL A 56 8.20 16.11 19.29
C VAL A 56 9.22 16.46 20.39
N LYS A 57 10.00 17.51 20.16
CA LYS A 57 11.07 17.95 21.08
C LYS A 57 10.63 18.06 22.56
N PRO A 58 9.49 18.69 22.92
CA PRO A 58 9.12 18.83 24.33
C PRO A 58 8.94 17.49 25.08
N LYS A 59 8.68 16.41 24.35
CA LYS A 59 8.51 15.06 24.90
C LYS A 59 9.72 14.16 24.60
N GLU A 60 10.67 14.64 23.80
CA GLU A 60 11.78 13.85 23.23
C GLU A 60 11.32 12.50 22.66
N GLN A 61 10.17 12.51 21.96
CA GLN A 61 9.52 11.31 21.41
C GLN A 61 9.14 11.52 19.94
N TRP A 62 9.06 10.42 19.20
CA TRP A 62 8.55 10.42 17.83
C TRP A 62 7.04 10.21 17.79
N ILE A 63 6.37 10.91 16.88
CA ILE A 63 5.05 10.50 16.36
C ILE A 63 5.29 9.44 15.30
N ILE A 64 4.66 8.29 15.46
CA ILE A 64 4.81 7.15 14.58
C ILE A 64 3.46 6.62 14.09
N TYR A 65 3.48 6.00 12.91
CA TYR A 65 2.42 5.14 12.41
C TYR A 65 2.88 3.69 12.45
N ARG A 66 1.94 2.77 12.71
CA ARG A 66 2.24 1.34 12.82
C ARG A 66 1.38 0.56 11.84
N ARG A 67 1.99 -0.36 11.11
CA ARG A 67 1.30 -1.35 10.27
C ARG A 67 1.74 -2.73 10.70
N PHE A 68 0.81 -3.67 10.77
CA PHE A 68 1.09 -5.07 11.06
C PHE A 68 0.60 -5.96 9.93
N PHE A 69 1.33 -7.02 9.65
CA PHE A 69 1.06 -7.94 8.55
C PHE A 69 0.95 -9.36 9.09
N ILE A 70 -0.24 -9.95 8.98
CA ILE A 70 -0.49 -11.35 9.31
C ILE A 70 -0.41 -12.14 8.02
N ASN A 71 0.66 -12.92 7.87
CA ASN A 71 0.96 -13.66 6.65
C ASN A 71 0.48 -15.11 6.78
N THR A 72 -0.39 -15.56 5.87
CA THR A 72 -0.75 -16.97 5.64
C THR A 72 -0.23 -17.40 4.26
N PRO A 73 -0.37 -18.68 3.85
CA PRO A 73 0.03 -19.11 2.51
C PRO A 73 -0.71 -18.36 1.39
N ASP A 74 -2.01 -18.13 1.56
CA ASP A 74 -2.90 -17.63 0.51
C ASP A 74 -3.44 -16.21 0.81
N THR A 75 -2.98 -15.58 1.90
CA THR A 75 -3.49 -14.28 2.32
C THR A 75 -2.46 -13.45 3.08
N VAL A 76 -2.50 -12.12 2.91
CA VAL A 76 -1.85 -11.16 3.80
C VAL A 76 -2.92 -10.23 4.37
N ILE A 77 -3.07 -10.21 5.69
CA ILE A 77 -3.95 -9.26 6.38
C ILE A 77 -3.11 -8.11 6.91
N GLU A 78 -3.52 -6.89 6.60
CA GLU A 78 -2.88 -5.65 7.02
C GLU A 78 -3.73 -4.97 8.10
N LEU A 79 -3.10 -4.56 9.20
CA LEU A 79 -3.72 -3.75 10.24
C LEU A 79 -2.99 -2.41 10.29
N ASN A 80 -3.66 -1.33 9.91
CA ASN A 80 -3.07 0.00 9.87
C ASN A 80 -3.60 0.83 11.05
N PHE A 81 -2.69 1.33 11.88
CA PHE A 81 -3.02 2.11 13.07
C PHE A 81 -2.73 3.59 12.85
N GLY A 82 -3.57 4.43 13.45
CA GLY A 82 -3.38 5.88 13.46
C GLY A 82 -2.13 6.31 14.21
N SER A 83 -1.80 7.59 14.06
CA SER A 83 -0.58 8.14 14.64
C SER A 83 -0.62 8.14 16.17
N ALA A 84 0.47 7.73 16.81
CA ALA A 84 0.65 7.84 18.24
C ALA A 84 2.09 8.22 18.58
N LEU A 85 2.33 8.59 19.83
CA LEU A 85 3.71 8.71 20.32
C LEU A 85 4.35 7.32 20.38
N GLU A 86 5.66 7.23 20.16
CA GLU A 86 6.40 5.97 20.04
C GLU A 86 6.21 5.03 21.23
N GLU A 87 6.17 5.58 22.44
CA GLU A 87 5.96 4.83 23.69
C GLU A 87 4.48 4.63 24.06
N SER A 88 3.56 5.22 23.28
CA SER A 88 2.12 5.04 23.50
C SER A 88 1.67 3.65 23.06
N VAL A 89 0.96 2.96 23.95
CA VAL A 89 0.23 1.71 23.67
C VAL A 89 -1.16 1.95 23.09
N ASP A 90 -1.66 3.18 23.22
CA ASP A 90 -2.97 3.57 22.70
C ASP A 90 -2.81 4.10 21.27
N ALA A 91 -3.26 3.31 20.30
CA ALA A 91 -3.43 3.72 18.91
C ALA A 91 -4.72 3.12 18.37
N ASN A 92 -5.51 3.94 17.67
CA ASN A 92 -6.74 3.47 17.04
C ASN A 92 -6.39 2.66 15.77
N LEU A 93 -7.18 1.62 15.51
CA LEU A 93 -7.14 0.93 14.23
C LEU A 93 -7.85 1.81 13.19
N ASP A 94 -7.10 2.28 12.20
CA ASP A 94 -7.58 3.20 11.16
C ASP A 94 -8.12 2.45 9.94
N SER A 95 -7.49 1.33 9.59
CA SER A 95 -8.02 0.46 8.53
C SER A 95 -7.53 -0.98 8.65
N VAL A 96 -8.26 -1.88 8.01
CA VAL A 96 -7.87 -3.27 7.79
C VAL A 96 -7.89 -3.53 6.30
N ALA A 97 -6.89 -4.24 5.80
CA ALA A 97 -6.90 -4.74 4.43
C ALA A 97 -6.57 -6.22 4.36
N VAL A 98 -7.04 -6.88 3.30
CA VAL A 98 -6.84 -8.30 3.03
C VAL A 98 -6.39 -8.45 1.59
N ASN A 99 -5.27 -9.12 1.38
CA ASN A 99 -4.77 -9.45 0.05
C ASN A 99 -4.88 -10.96 -0.15
N THR A 100 -5.61 -11.39 -1.16
CA THR A 100 -5.66 -12.81 -1.56
C THR A 100 -4.49 -13.10 -2.49
N LEU A 101 -3.81 -14.21 -2.24
CA LEU A 101 -2.65 -14.65 -3.00
C LEU A 101 -2.98 -15.94 -3.76
N GLU A 102 -2.54 -16.03 -5.01
CA GLU A 102 -2.50 -17.27 -5.77
C GLU A 102 -1.08 -17.47 -6.29
N SER A 103 -0.47 -18.62 -6.00
CA SER A 103 0.93 -18.90 -6.35
C SER A 103 1.92 -17.80 -5.92
N GLY A 104 1.64 -17.14 -4.78
CA GLY A 104 2.45 -16.05 -4.25
C GLY A 104 2.24 -14.68 -4.90
N HIS A 105 1.24 -14.53 -5.78
CA HIS A 105 0.86 -13.27 -6.42
C HIS A 105 -0.48 -12.77 -5.90
N THR A 106 -0.57 -11.47 -5.60
CA THR A 106 -1.82 -10.83 -5.17
C THR A 106 -2.83 -10.80 -6.31
N THR A 107 -3.96 -11.50 -6.16
CA THR A 107 -5.05 -11.55 -7.15
C THR A 107 -6.22 -10.66 -6.78
N ALA A 108 -6.39 -10.36 -5.49
CA ALA A 108 -7.37 -9.42 -4.99
C ALA A 108 -6.87 -8.69 -3.74
N HIS A 109 -7.30 -7.45 -3.58
CA HIS A 109 -7.08 -6.62 -2.39
C HIS A 109 -8.43 -6.05 -1.93
N TYR A 110 -8.68 -6.09 -0.64
CA TYR A 110 -9.88 -5.57 0.00
C TYR A 110 -9.45 -4.64 1.13
N SER A 111 -9.98 -3.43 1.22
CA SER A 111 -9.60 -2.46 2.24
C SER A 111 -10.84 -1.82 2.86
N LEU A 112 -10.89 -1.74 4.18
CA LEU A 112 -11.94 -1.10 4.95
C LEU A 112 -11.33 -0.08 5.90
N LEU A 113 -11.71 1.19 5.75
CA LEU A 113 -11.36 2.27 6.65
C LEU A 113 -12.35 2.33 7.83
N ASN A 114 -11.89 2.84 8.97
CA ASN A 114 -12.73 3.05 10.15
C ASN A 114 -13.86 4.08 9.93
N THR A 115 -13.77 4.88 8.86
CA THR A 115 -14.83 5.78 8.39
C THR A 115 -15.97 5.05 7.68
N GLY A 116 -15.81 3.75 7.38
CA GLY A 116 -16.76 2.93 6.62
C GLY A 116 -16.48 2.92 5.11
N GLU A 117 -15.51 3.67 4.61
CA GLU A 117 -15.08 3.59 3.22
C GLU A 117 -14.47 2.22 2.92
N TYR A 118 -14.89 1.63 1.81
CA TYR A 118 -14.47 0.29 1.40
C TYR A 118 -14.00 0.29 -0.05
N SER A 119 -12.95 -0.47 -0.35
CA SER A 119 -12.47 -0.64 -1.72
C SER A 119 -12.02 -2.07 -2.00
N GLU A 120 -12.18 -2.47 -3.25
CA GLU A 120 -11.71 -3.73 -3.79
C GLU A 120 -10.82 -3.47 -5.01
N SER A 121 -9.70 -4.17 -5.13
CA SER A 121 -8.85 -4.14 -6.33
C SER A 121 -8.64 -5.58 -6.81
N PHE A 122 -8.89 -5.85 -8.09
CA PHE A 122 -8.74 -7.16 -8.72
C PHE A 122 -7.64 -7.11 -9.77
N TYR A 123 -6.70 -8.05 -9.70
CA TYR A 123 -5.50 -8.06 -10.54
C TYR A 123 -5.58 -9.19 -11.56
N LYS A 124 -5.41 -8.86 -12.83
CA LYS A 124 -5.26 -9.85 -13.91
C LYS A 124 -3.83 -9.87 -14.40
N TYR A 125 -3.31 -11.08 -14.58
CA TYR A 125 -1.93 -11.31 -14.99
C TYR A 125 -1.85 -11.79 -16.44
N ASP A 126 -0.84 -11.30 -17.15
CA ASP A 126 -0.30 -11.91 -18.37
C ASP A 126 1.08 -12.48 -18.03
N GLY A 127 1.15 -13.81 -17.93
CA GLY A 127 2.30 -14.52 -17.37
C GLY A 127 2.58 -14.09 -15.93
N LYS A 128 3.74 -13.45 -15.69
CA LYS A 128 4.17 -13.00 -14.35
C LYS A 128 3.93 -11.51 -14.09
N LYS A 129 3.31 -10.81 -15.04
CA LYS A 129 3.12 -9.36 -14.99
C LYS A 129 1.63 -9.05 -14.90
N ILE A 130 1.27 -8.03 -14.13
CA ILE A 130 -0.12 -7.58 -14.05
C ILE A 130 -0.43 -6.82 -15.34
N ALA A 131 -1.41 -7.27 -16.10
CA ALA A 131 -1.84 -6.64 -17.34
C ALA A 131 -3.00 -5.65 -17.11
N SER A 132 -3.83 -5.89 -16.09
CA SER A 132 -4.92 -4.97 -15.74
C SER A 132 -5.27 -5.01 -14.27
N ILE A 133 -5.85 -3.90 -13.79
CA ILE A 133 -6.43 -3.77 -12.45
C ILE A 133 -7.84 -3.23 -12.59
N THR A 134 -8.80 -3.79 -11.87
CA THR A 134 -10.13 -3.18 -11.70
C THR A 134 -10.30 -2.80 -10.24
N GLU A 135 -10.58 -1.53 -9.97
CA GLU A 135 -10.91 -1.02 -8.64
C GLU A 135 -12.40 -0.73 -8.51
N LYS A 136 -12.99 -1.15 -7.40
CA LYS A 136 -14.35 -0.80 -6.99
C LYS A 136 -14.26 -0.07 -5.66
N ILE A 137 -14.87 1.11 -5.59
CA ILE A 137 -14.71 2.02 -4.45
C ILE A 137 -16.09 2.41 -3.95
N TRP A 138 -16.36 2.14 -2.68
CA TRP A 138 -17.55 2.53 -1.94
C TRP A 138 -17.16 3.60 -0.92
N ARG A 139 -17.47 4.85 -1.25
CA ARG A 139 -17.43 6.00 -0.33
C ARG A 139 -18.85 6.56 -0.20
N ASP A 140 -19.01 7.88 -0.31
CA ASP A 140 -20.31 8.53 -0.49
C ASP A 140 -21.01 8.09 -1.79
N THR A 141 -20.24 7.70 -2.80
CA THR A 141 -20.72 7.13 -4.06
C THR A 141 -19.98 5.84 -4.39
N PHE A 142 -20.58 5.04 -5.27
CA PHE A 142 -19.93 3.87 -5.87
C PHE A 142 -19.28 4.25 -7.19
N THR A 143 -17.98 3.93 -7.33
CA THR A 143 -17.21 4.13 -8.55
C THR A 143 -16.45 2.86 -8.92
N THR A 144 -16.34 2.59 -10.22
CA THR A 144 -15.44 1.56 -10.77
C THR A 144 -14.39 2.23 -11.63
N ARG A 145 -13.12 1.83 -11.50
CA ARG A 145 -12.01 2.29 -12.33
C ARG A 145 -11.30 1.08 -12.91
N ASP A 146 -10.98 1.15 -14.19
CA ASP A 146 -10.29 0.08 -14.91
C ASP A 146 -8.93 0.60 -15.40
N TYR A 147 -7.90 -0.21 -15.21
CA TYR A 147 -6.53 0.14 -15.55
C TYR A 147 -5.92 -0.88 -16.49
N GLU A 148 -5.22 -0.39 -17.51
CA GLU A 148 -4.38 -1.20 -18.39
C GLU A 148 -2.90 -0.91 -18.06
N ILE A 149 -2.12 -1.98 -17.91
CA ILE A 149 -0.72 -1.89 -17.52
C ILE A 149 0.13 -2.53 -18.61
N THR A 150 1.12 -1.77 -19.08
CA THR A 150 2.15 -2.26 -19.99
C THR A 150 3.52 -2.13 -19.35
N HIS A 151 4.49 -2.95 -19.77
CA HIS A 151 5.85 -2.94 -19.19
C HIS A 151 6.89 -2.70 -20.27
N VAL A 152 7.02 -1.44 -20.70
CA VAL A 152 8.05 -1.04 -21.67
C VAL A 152 9.40 -1.01 -20.96
N ASN A 153 10.36 -1.81 -21.44
CA ASN A 153 11.70 -1.93 -20.84
C ASN A 153 11.69 -2.33 -19.35
N GLY A 154 10.63 -3.00 -18.88
CA GLY A 154 10.48 -3.42 -17.48
C GLY A 154 9.89 -2.36 -16.55
N THR A 155 9.70 -1.13 -17.01
CA THR A 155 9.02 -0.06 -16.27
C THR A 155 7.51 -0.13 -16.56
N PRO A 156 6.64 -0.08 -15.52
CA PRO A 156 5.21 -0.04 -15.74
C PRO A 156 4.78 1.30 -16.35
N THR A 157 3.88 1.24 -17.32
CA THR A 157 3.10 2.37 -17.81
C THR A 157 1.64 2.02 -17.58
N ILE A 158 0.93 2.87 -16.83
CA ILE A 158 -0.43 2.61 -16.39
C ILE A 158 -1.36 3.62 -17.04
N TYR A 159 -2.40 3.11 -17.70
CA TYR A 159 -3.49 3.89 -18.25
C TYR A 159 -4.78 3.61 -17.50
N GLU A 160 -5.54 4.63 -17.14
CA GLU A 160 -6.95 4.50 -16.77
C GLU A 160 -7.79 4.44 -18.06
N VAL A 161 -8.67 3.44 -18.14
CA VAL A 161 -9.60 3.25 -19.25
C VAL A 161 -10.94 3.88 -18.86
N LEU A 162 -11.35 4.89 -19.62
CA LEU A 162 -12.61 5.60 -19.42
C LEU A 162 -13.79 4.81 -20.00
N PRO A 163 -15.05 5.15 -19.62
CA PRO A 163 -16.24 4.47 -20.13
C PRO A 163 -16.42 4.49 -21.66
N ASP A 164 -15.80 5.44 -22.35
CA ASP A 164 -15.79 5.56 -23.81
C ASP A 164 -14.63 4.81 -24.49
N ASN A 165 -13.88 4.00 -23.72
CA ASN A 165 -12.64 3.31 -24.09
C ASN A 165 -11.45 4.22 -24.42
N SER A 166 -11.56 5.53 -24.20
CA SER A 166 -10.38 6.39 -24.23
C SER A 166 -9.46 6.08 -23.03
N LYS A 167 -8.18 6.40 -23.16
CA LYS A 167 -7.15 6.08 -22.17
C LYS A 167 -6.50 7.36 -21.67
N ILE A 168 -6.35 7.47 -20.35
CA ILE A 168 -5.60 8.53 -19.68
C ILE A 168 -4.34 7.92 -19.09
N LEU A 169 -3.17 8.49 -19.36
CA LEU A 169 -1.92 8.10 -18.71
C LEU A 169 -1.93 8.53 -17.24
N ILE A 170 -1.76 7.57 -16.32
CA ILE A 170 -1.73 7.81 -14.86
C ILE A 170 -0.31 7.67 -14.30
N TYR A 171 0.50 6.79 -14.88
CA TYR A 171 1.88 6.59 -14.46
C TYR A 171 2.80 6.26 -15.64
N PRO A 172 4.00 6.87 -15.72
CA PRO A 172 4.51 7.92 -14.83
C PRO A 172 3.72 9.24 -14.97
N GLU A 173 3.69 10.05 -13.92
CA GLU A 173 3.25 11.45 -14.02
C GLU A 173 4.23 12.23 -14.92
N GLU A 174 3.69 13.09 -15.80
CA GLU A 174 4.47 14.03 -16.62
C GLU A 174 4.99 15.23 -15.81
#